data_AF-A0A7J3K9J5-F1
#
_entry.id   AF-A0A7J3K9J5-F1
#
_cell.length_a   1.000
_cell.length_b   1.000
_cell.length_c   1.000
_cell.angle_alpha   90.00
_cell.angle_beta   90.00
_cell.angle_gamma   90.00
#
_symmetry.space_group_name_H-M   'P 1'
#
loop_
_entity.id
_entity.type
_entity.pdbx_description
1 polymer ?
#
loop_
_entity_poly.entity_id
_entity_poly.type
_entity_poly.pdbx_seq_one_letter_code
_entity_poly.pdbx_strand_id
1 'polypeptide(L)'
;GKSIKALSAAIIYVAGKKTGKACGLREIARIAGIKTNKIFRCYRFILENTEYDAQHPSIEEYITRICGRLALNASVIDIAKKIAIAAKDYLQVKAATSSLAAASIYISSIIIGERRTQREIADATGITETTIRSRYKEIAKKLQIIITV
;
A
#
# COMPACT_ATOMS: atom_id res chain seq x y z
N GLY A 1 12.29 -26.87 -13.47
CA GLY A 1 11.35 -26.21 -14.39
C GLY A 1 10.38 -25.31 -13.63
N LYS A 2 9.98 -24.17 -14.19
CA LYS A 2 8.95 -23.30 -13.60
C LYS A 2 7.59 -23.99 -13.71
N SER A 3 6.82 -24.01 -12.64
CA SER A 3 5.45 -24.55 -12.69
C SER A 3 4.59 -23.64 -13.55
N ILE A 4 3.93 -24.20 -14.57
CA ILE A 4 3.00 -23.48 -15.46
C ILE A 4 1.98 -22.69 -14.63
N LYS A 5 1.43 -23.31 -13.58
CA LYS A 5 0.48 -22.68 -12.67
C LYS A 5 1.04 -21.42 -11.98
N ALA A 6 2.31 -21.44 -11.58
CA ALA A 6 2.97 -20.30 -10.94
C ALA A 6 3.27 -19.18 -11.95
N LEU A 7 3.59 -19.53 -13.19
CA LEU A 7 3.77 -18.57 -14.28
C LEU A 7 2.45 -17.91 -14.66
N SER A 8 1.36 -18.67 -14.82
CA SER A 8 0.02 -18.13 -15.09
C SER A 8 -0.44 -17.16 -14.00
N ALA A 9 -0.24 -17.52 -12.72
CA ALA A 9 -0.56 -16.62 -11.60
C ALA A 9 0.25 -15.31 -11.62
N ALA A 10 1.53 -15.39 -12.01
CA ALA A 10 2.37 -14.20 -12.17
C ALA A 10 1.95 -13.34 -13.37
N ILE A 11 1.53 -13.93 -14.49
CA ILE A 11 1.01 -13.21 -15.66
C ILE A 11 -0.28 -12.44 -15.28
N ILE A 12 -1.21 -13.08 -14.56
CA ILE A 12 -2.43 -12.43 -14.06
C ILE A 12 -2.07 -11.22 -13.17
N TYR A 13 -1.07 -11.38 -12.29
CA TYR A 13 -0.59 -10.30 -11.44
C TYR A 13 -0.03 -9.11 -12.25
N VAL A 14 0.78 -9.39 -13.28
CA VAL A 14 1.34 -8.37 -14.19
C VAL A 14 0.23 -7.66 -14.98
N ALA A 15 -0.72 -8.41 -15.55
CA ALA A 15 -1.84 -7.84 -16.30
C ALA A 15 -2.74 -6.96 -15.43
N GLY A 16 -3.01 -7.39 -14.19
CA GLY A 16 -3.77 -6.61 -13.21
C GLY A 16 -3.06 -5.29 -12.87
N LYS A 17 -1.73 -5.31 -12.75
CA LYS A 17 -0.96 -4.07 -12.57
C LYS A 17 -1.02 -3.16 -13.80
N LYS A 18 -0.87 -3.71 -15.01
CA LYS A 18 -0.90 -2.93 -16.27
C LYS A 18 -2.24 -2.22 -16.49
N THR A 19 -3.33 -2.80 -16.01
CA THR A 19 -4.70 -2.26 -16.16
C THR A 19 -5.16 -1.42 -14.98
N GLY A 20 -4.30 -1.15 -13.99
CA GLY A 20 -4.65 -0.41 -12.77
C GLY A 20 -5.55 -1.18 -11.79
N LYS A 21 -5.95 -2.42 -12.11
CA LYS A 21 -6.78 -3.30 -11.27
C LYS A 21 -5.91 -4.33 -10.52
N ALA A 22 -4.86 -3.87 -9.86
CA ALA A 22 -3.88 -4.75 -9.25
C ALA A 22 -4.45 -5.52 -8.03
N CYS A 23 -4.68 -6.82 -8.19
CA CYS A 23 -4.91 -7.74 -7.07
C CYS A 23 -3.63 -7.90 -6.23
N GLY A 24 -3.78 -8.14 -4.92
CA GLY A 24 -2.61 -8.33 -4.06
C GLY A 24 -1.86 -9.63 -4.40
N LEU A 25 -0.52 -9.62 -4.35
CA LEU A 25 0.27 -10.85 -4.61
C LEU A 25 -0.09 -11.98 -3.64
N ARG A 26 -0.36 -11.65 -2.37
CA ARG A 26 -0.82 -12.61 -1.34
C ARG A 26 -2.23 -13.15 -1.64
N GLU A 27 -3.09 -12.33 -2.21
CA GLU A 27 -4.46 -12.70 -2.57
C GLU A 27 -4.45 -13.70 -3.74
N ILE A 28 -3.66 -13.43 -4.77
CA ILE A 28 -3.44 -14.36 -5.89
C ILE A 28 -2.80 -15.66 -5.39
N ALA A 29 -1.81 -15.57 -4.50
CA ALA A 29 -1.18 -16.74 -3.87
C ALA A 29 -2.20 -17.65 -3.16
N ARG A 30 -3.13 -17.03 -2.40
CA ARG A 30 -4.20 -17.73 -1.70
C ARG A 30 -5.16 -18.43 -2.67
N ILE A 31 -5.63 -17.75 -3.71
CA ILE A 31 -6.57 -18.32 -4.70
C ILE A 31 -5.91 -19.43 -5.53
N ALA A 32 -4.65 -19.21 -5.95
CA ALA A 32 -3.92 -20.18 -6.76
C ALA A 32 -3.45 -21.42 -5.96
N GLY A 33 -3.45 -21.33 -4.63
CA GLY A 33 -2.87 -22.35 -3.74
C GLY A 33 -1.35 -22.48 -3.91
N ILE A 34 -0.65 -21.38 -4.21
CA ILE A 34 0.79 -21.35 -4.48
C ILE A 34 1.46 -20.42 -3.48
N LYS A 35 2.62 -20.83 -2.94
CA LYS A 35 3.43 -19.97 -2.08
C LYS A 35 3.80 -18.66 -2.79
N THR A 36 3.61 -17.54 -2.10
CA THR A 36 3.89 -16.18 -2.59
C THR A 36 5.27 -16.05 -3.23
N ASN A 37 6.30 -16.69 -2.64
CA ASN A 37 7.68 -16.65 -3.15
C ASN A 37 7.85 -17.28 -4.54
N LYS A 38 7.08 -18.32 -4.87
CA LYS A 38 7.13 -18.95 -6.21
C LYS A 38 6.53 -18.03 -7.27
N ILE A 39 5.40 -17.39 -6.95
CA ILE A 39 4.76 -16.40 -7.85
C ILE A 39 5.69 -15.19 -8.01
N PHE A 40 6.30 -14.72 -6.93
CA PHE A 40 7.22 -13.59 -6.97
C PHE A 40 8.45 -13.85 -7.85
N ARG A 41 9.03 -15.06 -7.80
CA ARG A 41 10.13 -15.47 -8.70
C ARG A 41 9.70 -15.48 -10.17
N CYS A 42 8.50 -15.97 -10.47
CA CYS A 42 7.97 -15.96 -11.83
C CYS A 42 7.65 -14.53 -12.30
N TYR A 43 7.15 -13.69 -11.41
CA TYR A 43 6.92 -12.27 -11.66
C TYR A 43 8.23 -11.55 -12.00
N ARG A 44 9.29 -11.70 -11.19
CA ARG A 44 10.62 -11.13 -11.48
C ARG A 44 11.15 -11.59 -12.84
N PHE A 45 11.01 -12.88 -13.14
CA PHE A 45 11.39 -13.41 -14.44
C PHE A 45 10.62 -12.75 -15.60
N ILE A 46 9.31 -12.52 -15.46
CA ILE A 46 8.53 -11.81 -16.48
C ILE A 46 9.06 -10.39 -16.66
N LEU A 47 9.34 -9.65 -15.57
CA LEU A 47 9.90 -8.30 -15.65
C LEU A 47 11.27 -8.25 -16.32
N GLU A 48 12.12 -9.25 -16.09
CA GLU A 48 13.46 -9.32 -16.67
C GLU A 48 13.43 -9.68 -18.17
N ASN A 49 12.33 -10.25 -18.67
CA ASN A 49 12.22 -10.76 -20.04
C ASN A 49 11.13 -10.03 -20.86
N THR A 50 10.55 -8.96 -20.33
CA THR A 50 9.57 -8.13 -21.03
C THR A 50 9.91 -6.66 -20.82
N GLU A 51 9.56 -5.80 -21.77
CA GLU A 51 9.68 -4.33 -21.63
C GLU A 51 8.65 -3.74 -20.66
N TYR A 52 7.97 -4.59 -19.88
CA TYR A 52 7.03 -4.14 -18.88
C TYR A 52 7.81 -3.57 -17.68
N ASP A 53 7.98 -2.25 -17.67
CA ASP A 53 8.39 -1.56 -16.46
C ASP A 53 7.26 -1.70 -15.44
N ALA A 54 7.53 -2.45 -14.38
CA ALA A 54 6.58 -2.64 -13.29
C ALA A 54 6.39 -1.30 -12.59
N GLN A 55 5.43 -0.51 -13.07
CA GLN A 55 4.97 0.67 -12.37
C GLN A 55 4.57 0.24 -10.97
N HIS A 56 5.37 0.67 -10.00
CA HIS A 56 4.99 0.55 -8.61
C HIS A 56 3.84 1.53 -8.42
N PRO A 57 2.67 1.08 -7.93
CA PRO A 57 1.55 1.98 -7.76
C PRO A 57 2.02 3.18 -6.95
N SER A 58 1.65 4.37 -7.42
CA SER A 58 2.07 5.59 -6.76
C SER A 58 1.54 5.59 -5.32
N ILE A 59 2.17 6.35 -4.43
CA ILE A 59 1.68 6.45 -3.05
C ILE A 59 0.23 6.94 -3.00
N GLU A 60 -0.15 7.80 -3.94
CA GLU A 60 -1.49 8.38 -4.08
C GLU A 60 -2.52 7.34 -4.54
N GLU A 61 -2.17 6.49 -5.50
CA GLU A 61 -3.01 5.37 -5.94
C GLU A 61 -3.18 4.36 -4.80
N TYR A 62 -2.11 4.07 -4.07
CA TYR A 62 -2.17 3.18 -2.93
C TYR A 62 -3.10 3.75 -1.84
N ILE A 63 -3.01 5.04 -1.53
CA ILE A 63 -3.92 5.71 -0.58
C ILE A 63 -5.37 5.63 -1.04
N THR A 64 -5.64 6.00 -2.30
CA THR A 64 -6.99 6.00 -2.87
C THR A 64 -7.63 4.62 -2.76
N ARG A 65 -6.88 3.57 -3.09
CA ARG A 65 -7.34 2.18 -2.99
C ARG A 65 -7.65 1.75 -1.56
N ILE A 66 -6.81 2.11 -0.59
CA ILE A 66 -7.02 1.74 0.82
C ILE A 66 -8.19 2.51 1.42
N CYS A 67 -8.31 3.80 1.15
CA CYS A 67 -9.46 4.59 1.59
C CYS A 67 -10.78 4.06 1.00
N GLY A 68 -10.78 3.60 -0.25
CA GLY A 68 -11.93 2.93 -0.85
C GLY A 68 -12.33 1.64 -0.12
N ARG A 69 -11.35 0.85 0.34
CA ARG A 69 -11.61 -0.36 1.16
C ARG A 69 -12.16 -0.04 2.54
N LEU A 70 -11.77 1.10 3.11
CA LEU A 70 -12.21 1.56 4.43
C LEU A 70 -13.48 2.43 4.36
N ALA A 71 -14.06 2.62 3.17
CA ALA A 71 -15.20 3.49 2.92
C ALA A 71 -15.02 4.88 3.56
N LEU A 72 -13.85 5.49 3.34
CA LEU A 72 -13.52 6.83 3.83
C LEU A 72 -13.90 7.90 2.81
N ASN A 73 -14.31 9.07 3.29
CA ASN A 73 -14.71 10.18 2.42
C ASN A 73 -13.54 10.75 1.60
N ALA A 74 -13.87 11.42 0.50
CA ALA A 74 -12.91 12.04 -0.41
C ALA A 74 -11.99 13.06 0.31
N SER A 75 -12.52 13.79 1.29
CA SER A 75 -11.74 14.74 2.11
C SER A 75 -10.59 14.04 2.85
N VAL A 76 -10.80 12.82 3.33
CA VAL A 76 -9.77 12.01 4.00
C VAL A 76 -8.68 11.60 3.01
N ILE A 77 -9.06 11.28 1.77
CA ILE A 77 -8.14 10.91 0.68
C ILE A 77 -7.22 12.09 0.32
N ASP A 78 -7.78 13.27 0.12
CA ASP A 78 -7.02 14.45 -0.28
C ASP A 78 -6.02 14.88 0.81
N ILE A 79 -6.45 14.88 2.07
CA ILE A 79 -5.54 15.19 3.18
C ILE A 79 -4.48 14.09 3.33
N ALA A 80 -4.85 12.81 3.21
CA ALA A 80 -3.88 11.72 3.29
C ALA A 80 -2.79 11.83 2.22
N LYS A 81 -3.16 12.19 0.97
CA LYS A 81 -2.21 12.41 -0.12
C LYS A 81 -1.26 13.56 0.20
N LYS A 82 -1.78 14.70 0.66
CA LYS A 82 -0.96 15.87 1.04
C LYS A 82 0.04 15.52 2.16
N ILE A 83 -0.42 14.84 3.21
CA ILE A 83 0.44 14.39 4.32
C ILE A 83 1.51 13.42 3.82
N ALA A 84 1.15 12.48 2.94
CA ALA A 84 2.07 11.50 2.40
C ALA A 84 3.16 12.13 1.52
N ILE A 85 2.82 13.12 0.69
CA ILE A 85 3.79 13.85 -0.13
C ILE A 85 4.76 14.63 0.78
N ALA A 86 4.23 15.42 1.70
CA ALA A 86 5.06 16.17 2.66
C ALA A 86 5.97 15.23 3.47
N ALA A 87 5.43 14.14 4.00
CA ALA A 87 6.19 13.17 4.78
C ALA A 87 7.30 12.49 3.94
N LYS A 88 7.08 12.26 2.64
CA LYS A 88 8.07 11.67 1.74
C LYS A 88 9.30 12.57 1.56
N ASP A 89 9.08 13.88 1.42
CA ASP A 89 10.16 14.86 1.24
C ASP A 89 10.99 15.00 2.53
N TYR A 90 10.33 14.97 3.70
CA TYR A 90 11.00 15.13 5.00
C TYR A 90 11.63 13.87 5.59
N LEU A 91 11.18 12.66 5.21
CA LEU A 91 11.67 11.39 5.76
C LEU A 91 12.75 10.72 4.93
N GLN A 92 13.14 11.31 3.78
CA GLN A 92 14.19 10.83 2.87
C GLN A 92 14.24 9.30 2.70
N VAL A 93 13.45 8.74 1.78
CA VAL A 93 13.53 7.39 1.14
C VAL A 93 13.66 6.14 2.04
N LYS A 94 13.99 6.25 3.34
CA LYS A 94 14.25 5.11 4.23
C LYS A 94 12.97 4.41 4.69
N ALA A 95 11.80 5.02 4.51
CA ALA A 95 10.51 4.44 4.87
C ALA A 95 9.80 3.82 3.66
N ALA A 96 9.28 2.60 3.81
CA ALA A 96 8.50 1.93 2.77
C ALA A 96 7.24 2.74 2.44
N THR A 97 7.00 3.01 1.14
CA THR A 97 5.87 3.79 0.61
C THR A 97 4.51 3.38 1.18
N SER A 98 4.30 2.08 1.41
CA SER A 98 3.08 1.52 1.99
C SER A 98 2.88 1.90 3.46
N SER A 99 3.95 1.89 4.26
CA SER A 99 3.91 2.26 5.68
C SER A 99 3.62 3.74 5.88
N LEU A 100 4.17 4.57 5.00
CA LEU A 100 3.94 6.01 5.00
C LEU A 100 2.49 6.33 4.64
N ALA A 101 1.96 5.69 3.59
CA ALA A 101 0.55 5.83 3.22
C ALA A 101 -0.41 5.41 4.33
N ALA A 102 -0.17 4.27 4.99
CA ALA A 102 -1.03 3.79 6.08
C ALA A 102 -1.05 4.76 7.27
N ALA A 103 0.11 5.33 7.62
CA ALA A 103 0.20 6.34 8.66
C ALA A 103 -0.48 7.65 8.27
N SER A 104 -0.33 8.12 7.02
CA SER A 104 -1.00 9.32 6.52
C SER A 104 -2.53 9.18 6.54
N ILE A 105 -3.07 8.01 6.19
CA ILE A 105 -4.51 7.71 6.27
C ILE A 105 -4.99 7.76 7.72
N TYR A 106 -4.23 7.19 8.66
CA TYR A 106 -4.59 7.25 10.08
C TYR A 106 -4.68 8.69 10.57
N ILE A 107 -3.67 9.52 10.24
CA ILE A 107 -3.65 10.93 10.64
C ILE A 107 -4.81 11.70 10.01
N SER A 108 -5.04 11.56 8.70
CA SER A 108 -6.12 12.27 8.03
C SER A 108 -7.51 11.86 8.53
N SER A 109 -7.68 10.58 8.90
CA SER A 109 -8.92 10.07 9.50
C SER A 109 -9.25 10.76 10.82
N ILE A 110 -8.23 11.11 11.63
CA ILE A 110 -8.41 11.84 12.89
C ILE A 110 -8.72 13.31 12.62
N ILE A 111 -8.01 13.95 11.68
CA ILE A 111 -8.20 15.37 11.35
C ILE A 111 -9.61 15.66 10.82
N ILE A 112 -10.13 14.79 9.95
CA ILE A 112 -11.47 14.94 9.36
C ILE A 112 -12.58 14.49 10.34
N GLY A 113 -12.25 13.70 11.36
CA GLY A 113 -13.22 13.16 12.31
C GLY A 113 -13.80 11.80 11.93
N GLU A 114 -13.43 11.23 10.78
CA GLU A 114 -13.74 9.85 10.39
C GLU A 114 -12.75 8.84 10.96
N ARG A 115 -12.69 8.75 12.28
CA ARG A 115 -11.67 7.96 12.97
C ARG A 115 -11.70 6.49 12.53
N ARG A 116 -10.53 5.98 12.13
CA ARG A 116 -10.28 4.55 11.96
C ARG A 116 -9.24 4.06 12.96
N THR A 117 -9.48 2.90 13.51
CA THR A 117 -8.54 2.24 14.41
C THR A 117 -7.29 1.81 13.65
N GLN A 118 -6.16 1.73 14.36
CA GLN A 118 -4.90 1.21 13.79
C GLN A 118 -5.08 -0.23 13.26
N ARG A 119 -5.97 -1.01 13.90
CA ARG A 119 -6.32 -2.38 13.51
C ARG A 119 -7.06 -2.44 12.18
N GLU A 120 -8.10 -1.63 11.98
CA GLU A 120 -8.82 -1.57 10.70
C GLU A 120 -7.89 -1.23 9.54
N ILE A 121 -6.98 -0.27 9.75
CA ILE A 121 -5.99 0.11 8.74
C ILE A 121 -4.96 -1.01 8.52
N ALA A 122 -4.53 -1.67 9.59
CA ALA A 122 -3.63 -2.84 9.51
C ALA A 122 -4.25 -3.97 8.68
N ASP A 123 -5.53 -4.27 8.90
CA ASP A 123 -6.28 -5.30 8.17
C ASP A 123 -6.44 -4.93 6.69
N ALA A 124 -6.71 -3.66 6.38
CA ALA A 124 -6.86 -3.19 5.00
C ALA A 124 -5.54 -3.15 4.19
N THR A 125 -4.42 -2.90 4.88
CA THR A 125 -3.10 -2.68 4.26
C THR A 125 -2.16 -3.89 4.35
N GLY A 126 -2.38 -4.78 5.31
CA GLY A 126 -1.49 -5.89 5.65
C GLY A 126 -0.22 -5.49 6.41
N ILE A 127 -0.20 -4.27 6.96
CA ILE A 127 0.90 -3.71 7.75
C ILE A 127 0.59 -3.91 9.24
N THR A 128 1.61 -4.14 10.07
CA THR A 128 1.41 -4.33 11.51
C THR A 128 1.03 -3.01 12.19
N GLU A 129 0.14 -3.08 13.18
CA GLU A 129 -0.29 -1.91 13.97
C GLU A 129 0.91 -1.18 14.58
N THR A 130 1.93 -1.91 15.05
CA THR A 130 3.16 -1.35 15.62
C THR A 130 3.92 -0.49 14.61
N THR A 131 3.94 -0.90 13.34
CA THR A 131 4.57 -0.12 12.26
C THR A 131 3.78 1.15 11.98
N ILE A 132 2.45 1.06 11.89
CA ILE A 132 1.57 2.23 11.72
C ILE A 132 1.78 3.20 12.88
N ARG A 133 1.83 2.69 14.12
CA ARG A 133 2.04 3.45 15.34
C ARG A 133 3.36 4.22 15.35
N SER A 134 4.44 3.54 15.02
CA SER A 134 5.76 4.18 14.96
C SER A 134 5.79 5.29 13.91
N ARG A 135 5.19 5.06 12.74
CA ARG A 135 5.25 6.00 11.61
C ARG A 135 4.36 7.21 11.80
N TYR A 136 3.14 7.06 12.31
CA TYR A 136 2.28 8.23 12.53
C TYR A 136 2.88 9.17 13.59
N LYS A 137 3.51 8.64 14.65
CA LYS A 137 4.17 9.46 15.69
C LYS A 137 5.32 10.28 15.10
N GLU A 138 6.10 9.66 14.22
CA GLU A 138 7.20 10.32 13.53
C GLU A 138 6.70 11.42 12.59
N ILE A 139 5.66 11.13 11.79
CA ILE A 139 5.04 12.09 10.88
C ILE A 139 4.40 13.24 11.65
N ALA A 140 3.62 12.96 12.71
CA ALA A 140 2.95 13.96 13.52
C ALA A 140 3.94 14.90 14.21
N LYS A 141 5.03 14.35 14.77
CA LYS A 141 6.10 15.15 15.40
C LYS A 141 6.79 16.06 14.38
N LYS A 142 7.08 15.56 13.18
CA LYS A 142 7.80 16.34 12.15
C LYS A 142 6.92 17.39 11.48
N LEU A 143 5.67 17.07 11.17
CA LEU A 143 4.73 17.99 10.54
C LEU A 143 4.01 18.90 11.55
N GLN A 144 4.38 18.84 12.84
CA GLN A 144 3.75 19.58 13.95
C GLN A 144 2.22 19.44 13.97
N ILE A 145 1.71 18.27 13.58
CA ILE A 145 0.28 17.99 13.57
C ILE A 145 -0.14 17.70 15.02
N ILE A 146 -0.96 18.57 15.59
CA ILE A 146 -1.56 18.36 16.90
C ILE A 146 -2.68 17.32 16.73
N ILE A 147 -2.40 16.09 17.14
CA ILE A 147 -3.41 15.02 17.16
C ILE A 147 -4.04 15.03 18.54
N THR A 148 -5.26 15.56 18.63
CA THR A 148 -6.10 15.44 19.84
C THR A 148 -6.70 14.03 19.84
N VAL A 149 -6.09 13.13 20.63
CA VAL A 149 -6.54 11.73 20.77
C VAL A 149 -7.82 11.71 21.59
#